data_AF-A0A6M0RVI4-F1
#
_entry.id   AF-A0A6M0RVI4-F1
#
_cell.length_a   1.000
_cell.length_b   1.000
_cell.length_c   1.000
_cell.angle_alpha   90.00
_cell.angle_beta   90.00
_cell.angle_gamma   90.00
#
_symmetry.space_group_name_H-M   'P 1'
#
loop_
_entity.id
_entity.type
_entity.pdbx_description
1 polymer ?
#
loop_
_entity_poly.entity_id
_entity_poly.type
_entity_poly.pdbx_seq_one_letter_code
_entity_poly.pdbx_strand_id
1 'polypeptide(L)'
;MRNQEQLDLHPKAIVSYVWEPDGETPHNQFSGDSLQFVHDQVKRQGRQEAQLSGRTVRARWDETLETVIIEEMDGTVIPSSTAFAFVYPAFYGE
;
A
#
# COMPACT_ATOMS: atom_id res chain seq x y z
N MET A 1 -22.22 -6.15 2.02
CA MET A 1 -22.08 -7.37 1.19
C MET A 1 -22.19 -8.60 2.09
N ARG A 2 -22.62 -9.76 1.57
CA ARG A 2 -22.48 -11.04 2.28
C ARG A 2 -20.98 -11.37 2.36
N ASN A 3 -20.48 -11.85 3.50
CA ASN A 3 -19.07 -12.25 3.74
C ASN A 3 -18.04 -11.11 3.81
N GLN A 4 -18.45 -9.89 4.15
CA GLN A 4 -17.54 -8.75 4.34
C GLN A 4 -16.46 -9.02 5.41
N GLU A 5 -16.76 -9.90 6.38
CA GLU A 5 -15.89 -10.28 7.49
C GLU A 5 -14.69 -11.16 7.08
N GLN A 6 -14.67 -11.69 5.85
CA GLN A 6 -13.58 -12.55 5.33
C GLN A 6 -12.51 -11.77 4.54
N LEU A 7 -12.68 -10.46 4.38
CA LEU A 7 -11.71 -9.63 3.66
C LEU A 7 -10.83 -8.89 4.67
N ASP A 8 -9.51 -9.06 4.58
CA ASP A 8 -8.54 -8.28 5.36
C ASP A 8 -8.63 -6.78 5.06
N LEU A 9 -9.12 -6.43 3.86
CA LEU A 9 -9.33 -5.06 3.41
C LEU A 9 -10.80 -4.81 3.08
N HIS A 10 -11.29 -3.62 3.43
CA HIS A 10 -12.64 -3.22 3.06
C HIS A 10 -12.76 -3.20 1.51
N PRO A 11 -13.88 -3.64 0.91
CA PRO A 11 -14.13 -3.66 -0.55
C PRO A 11 -13.93 -2.32 -1.27
N LYS A 12 -13.83 -1.23 -0.49
CA LYS A 12 -13.47 0.12 -0.93
C LYS A 12 -12.33 0.58 -0.03
N ALA A 13 -11.10 0.39 -0.47
CA ALA A 13 -9.91 0.85 0.23
C ALA A 13 -9.02 1.65 -0.73
N ILE A 14 -8.50 2.77 -0.25
CA ILE A 14 -7.47 3.53 -0.95
C ILE A 14 -6.12 3.03 -0.45
N VAL A 15 -5.25 2.67 -1.39
CA VAL A 15 -3.95 2.08 -1.09
C VAL A 15 -2.88 2.83 -1.88
N SER A 16 -1.83 3.26 -1.19
CA SER A 16 -0.60 3.73 -1.84
C SER A 16 0.38 2.58 -1.94
N TYR A 17 1.00 2.43 -3.10
CA TYR A 17 2.06 1.45 -3.33
C TYR A 17 3.37 2.12 -3.73
N VAL A 18 4.46 1.53 -3.27
CA VAL A 18 5.82 1.81 -3.73
C VAL A 18 6.43 0.52 -4.21
N TRP A 19 7.14 0.59 -5.33
CA TRP A 19 7.83 -0.54 -5.94
C TRP A 19 9.25 -0.13 -6.30
N GLU A 20 10.20 -1.00 -6.02
CA GLU A 20 11.61 -0.80 -6.33
C GLU A 20 12.18 -2.05 -7.01
N PRO A 21 12.69 -1.96 -8.25
CA PRO A 21 13.22 -3.12 -8.98
C PRO A 21 14.55 -3.62 -8.40
N ASP A 22 14.78 -4.92 -8.42
CA ASP A 22 16.01 -5.59 -7.91
C ASP A 22 17.02 -5.99 -9.02
N GLY A 23 16.84 -5.51 -10.25
CA GLY A 23 17.73 -5.80 -11.38
C GLY A 23 17.49 -7.15 -12.06
N GLU A 24 16.62 -8.00 -11.51
CA GLU A 24 16.19 -9.25 -12.14
C GLU A 24 15.07 -9.00 -13.17
N THR A 25 14.93 -9.89 -14.15
CA THR A 25 13.87 -9.83 -15.18
C THR A 25 13.16 -11.18 -15.34
N PRO A 26 12.34 -11.58 -14.35
CA PRO A 26 11.63 -12.85 -14.39
C PRO A 26 10.55 -12.85 -15.46
N HIS A 27 10.41 -13.97 -16.17
CA HIS A 27 9.35 -14.12 -17.16
C HIS A 27 7.96 -14.09 -16.49
N ASN A 28 7.07 -13.25 -17.04
CA ASN A 28 5.68 -13.07 -16.62
C ASN A 28 5.47 -12.66 -15.15
N GLN A 29 6.46 -12.01 -14.52
CA GLN A 29 6.39 -11.56 -13.13
C GLN A 29 7.04 -10.17 -13.00
N PHE A 30 6.68 -9.45 -11.94
CA PHE A 30 7.42 -8.26 -11.51
C PHE A 30 8.53 -8.72 -10.55
N SER A 31 9.73 -8.18 -10.70
CA SER A 31 10.83 -8.36 -9.75
C SER A 31 10.97 -7.15 -8.84
N GLY A 32 11.68 -7.29 -7.73
CA GLY A 32 11.88 -6.24 -6.76
C GLY A 32 10.88 -6.23 -5.61
N ASP A 33 11.14 -5.32 -4.66
CA ASP A 33 10.33 -5.18 -3.46
C ASP A 33 9.14 -4.26 -3.72
N SER A 34 8.02 -4.59 -3.09
CA SER A 34 6.83 -3.73 -3.11
C SER A 34 6.23 -3.62 -1.72
N LEU A 35 5.72 -2.43 -1.42
CA LEU A 35 4.98 -2.15 -0.19
C LEU A 35 3.64 -1.53 -0.52
N GLN A 36 2.67 -1.85 0.33
CA GLN A 36 1.34 -1.30 0.28
C GLN A 36 0.99 -0.63 1.61
N PHE A 37 0.39 0.55 1.54
CA PHE A 37 -0.07 1.32 2.69
C PHE A 37 -1.55 1.62 2.52
N VAL A 38 -2.36 1.08 3.42
CA VAL A 38 -3.80 1.32 3.45
C VAL A 38 -4.04 2.67 4.10
N HIS A 39 -4.66 3.60 3.38
CA HIS A 39 -4.83 4.98 3.83
C HIS A 39 -5.53 5.07 5.19
N ASP A 40 -6.58 4.28 5.40
CA ASP A 40 -7.30 4.25 6.68
C ASP A 40 -6.44 3.79 7.86
N GLN A 41 -5.49 2.88 7.64
CA GLN A 41 -4.59 2.42 8.70
C GLN A 41 -3.58 3.52 9.05
N VAL A 42 -2.96 4.12 8.03
CA VAL A 42 -1.99 5.22 8.20
C VAL A 42 -2.68 6.44 8.82
N LYS A 43 -3.91 6.78 8.41
CA LYS A 43 -4.71 7.86 8.99
C LYS A 43 -4.97 7.65 10.49
N ARG A 44 -5.33 6.42 10.90
CA ARG A 44 -5.58 6.10 12.31
C ARG A 44 -4.31 6.10 13.17
N GLN A 45 -3.17 5.69 12.60
CA GLN A 45 -1.90 5.57 13.32
C GLN A 45 -1.05 6.85 13.22
N GLY A 46 -1.38 7.75 12.30
CA GLY A 46 -0.60 8.94 11.92
C GLY A 46 0.63 8.61 11.06
N ARG A 47 1.31 7.50 11.35
CA ARG A 47 2.46 7.00 10.60
C ARG A 47 2.57 5.47 10.66
N GLN A 48 3.22 4.91 9.65
CA GLN A 48 3.55 3.48 9.56
C GLN A 48 4.95 3.32 8.96
N GLU A 49 5.82 2.58 9.64
CA GLU A 49 7.19 2.30 9.17
C GLU A 49 7.25 0.89 8.58
N ALA A 50 8.02 0.71 7.51
CA ALA A 50 8.19 -0.57 6.81
C ALA A 50 9.57 -0.67 6.13
N GLN A 51 10.00 -1.89 5.80
CA GLN A 51 11.26 -2.13 5.09
C GLN A 51 11.02 -2.24 3.58
N LEU A 52 11.78 -1.49 2.79
CA LEU A 52 11.82 -1.55 1.32
C LEU A 52 13.29 -1.71 0.89
N SER A 53 13.64 -2.78 0.18
CA SER A 53 15.02 -3.01 -0.32
C SER A 53 16.12 -2.87 0.75
N GLY A 54 15.83 -3.31 1.99
CA GLY A 54 16.77 -3.24 3.12
C GLY A 54 16.87 -1.87 3.83
N ARG A 55 16.14 -0.84 3.40
CA ARG A 55 16.03 0.45 4.09
C ARG A 55 14.66 0.64 4.74
N THR A 56 14.62 1.43 5.80
CA THR A 56 13.37 1.81 6.47
C THR A 56 12.75 3.01 5.79
N VAL A 57 11.47 2.89 5.46
CA VAL A 57 10.63 3.97 4.91
C VAL A 57 9.46 4.22 5.86
N ARG A 58 8.94 5.45 5.81
CA ARG A 58 7.80 5.89 6.62
C ARG A 58 6.68 6.35 5.70
N ALA A 59 5.50 5.76 5.88
CA ALA A 59 4.24 6.31 5.39
C ALA A 59 3.65 7.25 6.45
N ARG A 60 3.32 8.48 6.06
CA ARG A 60 2.68 9.48 6.91
C ARG A 60 1.35 9.90 6.30
N TRP A 61 0.33 10.11 7.14
CA TRP A 61 -0.90 10.76 6.71
C TRP A 61 -0.70 12.26 6.54
N ASP A 62 -1.08 12.79 5.37
CA ASP A 62 -1.11 14.22 5.11
C ASP A 62 -2.53 14.77 5.23
N GLU A 63 -2.75 15.63 6.22
CA GLU A 63 -4.08 16.20 6.51
C GLU A 63 -4.55 17.22 5.46
N THR A 64 -3.63 17.81 4.68
CA THR A 64 -4.01 18.83 3.68
C THR A 64 -4.51 18.17 2.41
N LEU A 65 -3.78 17.15 1.95
CA LEU A 65 -4.10 16.42 0.72
C LEU A 65 -4.99 15.20 0.97
N GLU A 66 -5.25 14.86 2.24
CA GLU A 66 -5.96 13.65 2.66
C GLU A 66 -5.42 12.38 1.98
N THR A 67 -4.10 12.21 2.01
CA THR A 67 -3.41 11.10 1.36
C THR A 67 -2.23 10.59 2.19
N VAL A 68 -1.67 9.45 1.77
CA VAL A 68 -0.42 8.93 2.32
C VAL A 68 0.76 9.48 1.52
N ILE A 69 1.73 10.04 2.24
CA ILE A 69 3.05 10.39 1.72
C ILE A 69 4.04 9.33 2.20
N ILE A 70 4.83 8.79 1.29
CA ILE A 70 5.89 7.82 1.60
C ILE A 70 7.22 8.56 1.53
N GLU A 71 8.03 8.45 2.56
CA GLU A 71 9.31 9.13 2.68
C GLU A 71 10.37 8.23 3.30
N GLU A 72 11.63 8.51 3.02
CA GLU A 72 12.76 7.97 3.77
C GLU A 72 12.85 8.59 5.16
N MET A 73 13.66 7.98 6.04
CA MET A 73 13.82 8.47 7.40
C MET A 73 14.46 9.87 7.49
N ASP A 74 15.12 10.33 6.42
CA ASP A 74 15.67 11.69 6.30
C ASP A 74 14.65 12.72 5.76
N GLY A 75 13.42 12.30 5.41
CA GLY A 75 12.36 13.14 4.88
C GLY A 75 12.34 13.23 3.35
N THR A 76 13.19 12.49 2.63
CA THR A 76 13.14 12.42 1.16
C THR A 76 11.86 11.71 0.72
N VAL A 77 10.98 12.42 0.00
CA VAL A 77 9.73 11.83 -0.49
C VAL A 77 10.00 10.82 -1.59
N ILE A 78 9.46 9.61 -1.43
CA ILE A 78 9.52 8.54 -2.41
C ILE A 78 8.29 8.65 -3.32
N PRO A 79 8.47 8.73 -4.66
CA PRO A 79 7.37 8.66 -5.60
C PRO A 79 6.55 7.39 -5.35
N SER A 80 5.27 7.56 -5.10
CA SER A 80 4.34 6.48 -4.87
C SER A 80 3.15 6.63 -5.80
N SER A 81 2.44 5.53 -6.03
CA SER A 81 1.23 5.54 -6.82
C SER A 81 0.05 5.13 -5.95
N THR A 82 -1.05 5.87 -6.05
CA THR A 82 -2.27 5.57 -5.30
C THR A 82 -3.24 4.83 -6.21
N ALA A 83 -3.67 3.65 -5.77
CA ALA A 83 -4.69 2.86 -6.44
C ALA A 83 -5.97 2.78 -5.59
N PHE A 84 -7.11 2.78 -6.27
CA PHE A 84 -8.39 2.43 -5.68
C PHE A 84 -8.61 0.93 -5.86
N ALA A 85 -8.58 0.18 -4.77
CA ALA A 85 -8.89 -1.25 -4.80
C ALA A 85 -10.41 -1.44 -4.62
N PHE A 86 -11.08 -1.89 -5.68
CA PHE A 86 -12.46 -2.36 -5.62
C PHE A 86 -12.45 -3.89 -5.61
N VAL A 87 -12.58 -4.49 -4.43
CA VAL A 87 -12.73 -5.95 -4.35
C VAL A 87 -14.20 -6.28 -4.56
N TYR A 88 -14.52 -6.87 -5.71
CA TYR A 88 -15.81 -7.55 -5.94
C TYR A 88 -15.64 -9.02 -5.61
N PRO A 89 -16.00 -9.48 -4.41
CA PRO A 89 -15.95 -10.89 -4.12
C PRO A 89 -17.03 -11.61 -4.95
N ALA A 90 -16.60 -12.37 -5.95
CA ALA A 90 -17.43 -13.39 -6.58
C ALA A 90 -17.36 -14.65 -5.70
N PHE A 91 -18.10 -14.68 -4.60
CA PHE A 91 -18.28 -15.91 -3.84
C PHE A 91 -19.26 -16.81 -4.60
N TYR A 92 -18.73 -17.85 -5.24
CA TYR A 92 -19.53 -19.04 -5.56
C TYR A 92 -19.65 -19.81 -4.25
N GLY A 93 -20.81 -19.70 -3.59
CA GLY A 93 -21.07 -20.47 -2.37
C GLY A 93 -21.10 -21.96 -2.69
N GLU A 94 -20.49 -22.78 -1.83
CA GLU A 94 -20.93 -24.17 -1.63
C GLU A 94 -22.19 -24.19 -0.74
#